data_AF-X0VWR8-F1
#
_entry.id   AF-X0VWR8-F1
#
_cell.length_a   1.000
_cell.length_b   1.000
_cell.length_c   1.000
_cell.angle_alpha   90.00
_cell.angle_beta   90.00
_cell.angle_gamma   90.00
#
_symmetry.space_group_name_H-M   'P 1'
#
loop_
_entity.id
_entity.type
_entity.pdbx_description
1 polymer ?
#
loop_
_entity_poly.entity_id
_entity_poly.type
_entity_poly.pdbx_seq_one_letter_code
_entity_poly.pdbx_strand_id
1 'polypeptide(L)' 'GIPALLLGLEDPPCNAHGENESLDLDDFRKASLASAHLLAELGC' A
#
# COMPACT_ATOMS: atom_id res chain seq x y z
N GLY A 1 7.21 7.13 22.85
CA GLY A 1 6.32 7.01 21.68
C GLY A 1 6.57 5.66 21.03
N ILE A 2 5.59 5.13 20.31
CA ILE A 2 5.75 3.91 19.52
C ILE A 2 6.25 4.33 18.11
N PRO A 3 7.29 3.71 17.55
CA PRO A 3 7.71 3.97 16.17
C PRO A 3 6.57 3.62 15.20
N ALA A 4 6.28 4.51 14.25
CA ALA A 4 5.24 4.31 13.25
C ALA A 4 5.80 4.49 11.84
N LEU A 5 5.45 3.56 10.94
CA LEU A 5 5.63 3.69 9.49
C LEU A 5 4.25 3.85 8.85
N LEU A 6 4.13 4.81 7.93
CA LEU A 6 2.99 4.90 7.02
C LEU A 6 3.42 4.32 5.67
N LEU A 7 2.66 3.35 5.18
CA LEU A 7 2.88 2.68 3.90
C LEU A 7 1.64 2.87 3.04
N GLY A 8 1.84 2.91 1.73
CA GLY A 8 0.77 3.08 0.76
C GLY A 8 1.29 2.89 -0.65
N LEU A 9 0.37 3.00 -1.61
CA LEU A 9 0.66 2.97 -3.03
C LEU A 9 0.67 4.39 -3.56
N GLU A 10 1.71 4.74 -4.33
CA GLU A 10 1.69 5.95 -5.14
C GLU A 10 1.06 5.61 -6.49
N ASP A 11 -0.17 6.08 -6.71
CA ASP A 11 -0.91 5.92 -7.96
C ASP A 11 -1.51 7.29 -8.33
N PRO A 12 -0.74 8.21 -8.95
CA PRO A 12 -1.23 9.56 -9.26
C PRO A 12 -2.52 9.61 -10.11
N PRO A 13 -2.74 8.67 -11.05
CA PRO A 13 -4.02 8.52 -11.76
C PRO A 13 -5.22 8.13 -10.89
N CYS A 14 -5.03 7.63 -9.65
CA CYS A 14 -6.10 7.07 -8.82
C CYS A 14 -7.24 8.05 -8.52
N ASN A 15 -6.98 9.36 -8.61
CA ASN A 15 -7.94 10.41 -8.32
C ASN A 15 -8.64 10.24 -6.97
N ALA A 16 -7.88 9.97 -5.92
CA ALA A 16 -8.40 9.79 -4.57
C ALA A 16 -9.37 10.93 -4.21
N HIS A 17 -10.58 10.57 -3.78
CA HIS A 17 -11.68 11.48 -3.43
C HIS A 17 -12.30 12.22 -4.64
N GLY A 18 -12.12 11.74 -5.86
CA GLY A 18 -12.66 12.30 -7.10
C GLY A 18 -13.49 11.31 -7.93
N GLU A 19 -14.02 11.80 -9.06
CA GLU A 19 -14.75 10.94 -10.00
C GLU A 19 -13.82 9.90 -10.65
N ASN A 20 -14.35 8.69 -10.89
CA ASN A 20 -13.58 7.56 -11.43
C ASN A 20 -12.34 7.22 -10.58
N GLU A 21 -12.46 7.31 -9.25
CA GLU A 21 -11.42 6.82 -8.34
C GLU A 21 -11.04 5.37 -8.68
N SER A 22 -9.74 5.12 -8.87
CA SER A 22 -9.23 3.85 -9.38
C SER A 22 -8.05 3.33 -8.55
N LEU A 23 -7.67 2.08 -8.82
CA LEU A 23 -6.52 1.44 -8.20
C LEU A 23 -5.86 0.52 -9.23
N ASP A 24 -4.57 0.70 -9.47
CA ASP A 24 -3.82 -0.26 -10.26
C ASP A 24 -3.72 -1.62 -9.54
N LEU A 25 -4.22 -2.66 -10.18
CA LEU A 25 -4.30 -3.99 -9.58
C LEU A 25 -2.94 -4.69 -9.46
N ASP A 26 -1.99 -4.39 -10.35
CA ASP A 26 -0.66 -4.98 -10.28
C ASP A 26 0.14 -4.35 -9.13
N ASP A 27 0.01 -3.04 -8.94
CA ASP A 27 0.60 -2.35 -7.80
C ASP A 27 -0.07 -2.76 -6.48
N PHE A 28 -1.39 -2.91 -6.44
CA PHE A 28 -2.08 -3.46 -5.26
C PHE A 28 -1.58 -4.86 -4.88
N ARG A 29 -1.38 -5.73 -5.88
CA ARG A 29 -0.82 -7.06 -5.68
C ARG A 29 0.61 -7.00 -5.12
N LYS A 30 1.48 -6.13 -5.67
CA LYS A 30 2.85 -5.95 -5.18
C LYS A 30 2.87 -5.40 -3.74
N ALA A 31 2.02 -4.42 -3.42
CA ALA A 31 1.93 -3.87 -2.07
C ALA A 31 1.42 -4.89 -1.04
N SER A 32 0.49 -5.75 -1.44
CA SER A 32 0.02 -6.85 -0.58
C SER A 32 1.15 -7.81 -0.24
N LEU A 33 1.97 -8.20 -1.24
CA LEU A 33 3.14 -9.04 -1.03
C LEU A 33 4.21 -8.34 -0.17
N ALA A 34 4.52 -7.08 -0.46
CA ALA A 34 5.48 -6.29 0.31
C ALA A 34 5.06 -6.16 1.79
N SER A 35 3.76 -5.95 2.05
CA SER A 35 3.20 -5.88 3.40
C SER A 35 3.33 -7.21 4.14
N ALA A 36 3.05 -8.33 3.46
CA ALA A 36 3.25 -9.66 4.04
C ALA A 36 4.73 -9.92 4.40
N HIS A 37 5.66 -9.56 3.50
CA HIS A 37 7.09 -9.67 3.78
C HIS A 37 7.52 -8.79 4.96
N LEU A 38 7.07 -7.54 5.03
CA LEU A 38 7.36 -6.65 6.16
C LEU A 38 6.91 -7.25 7.48
N LEU A 39 5.68 -7.78 7.55
CA LEU A 39 5.15 -8.40 8.76
C LEU A 39 5.95 -9.66 9.15
N ALA A 40 6.33 -10.48 8.18
CA ALA A 40 7.17 -11.66 8.43
C ALA A 40 8.55 -11.28 8.98
N GLU A 41 9.20 -10.25 8.44
CA GLU A 41 10.50 -9.75 8.92
C GLU A 41 10.43 -9.14 10.34
N LEU A 42 9.25 -8.63 10.74
CA LEU A 42 9.02 -8.10 12.10
C LEU A 42 8.74 -9.19 13.15
N GLY A 43 8.75 -10.47 12.76
CA GLY A 43 8.66 -11.61 13.68
C GLY A 43 7.26 -12.10 13.99
N CYS A 44 6.32 -12.01 13.03
CA CYS A 44 5.02 -12.66 13.11
C CYS A 44 5.13 -14.19 13.08
#